data_AF-A0A662GLP0-F1
#
_entry.id   AF-A0A662GLP0-F1
#
_cell.length_a   1.000
_cell.length_b   1.000
_cell.length_c   1.000
_cell.angle_alpha   90.00
_cell.angle_beta   90.00
_cell.angle_gamma   90.00
#
_symmetry.space_group_name_H-M   'P 1'
#
loop_
_entity.id
_entity.type
_entity.pdbx_description
1 polymer ?
#
loop_
_entity_poly.entity_id
_entity_poly.type
_entity_poly.pdbx_seq_one_letter_code
_entity_poly.pdbx_strand_id
1 'polypeptide(L)'
;MGGPPVNAKYVIYASIEVDGIVEKPDIIGAIFGQTENILGEDLDLRELRKSGRIGRIDVKLENKSGRIRGTIIIPSNLDRAETALIAAAIEIVDKVGPYSAKVKVFRIEDVRAEKRKKIIERAKEILRKWSKEEMPETRELTEEVLKAIREAEVIKYGPEGLSAGPDVDRADTVIIVEGRADVVNLLKHGYKNVIAVGGATVPKTIVELSKKKTTIAFVDGDRGGELILKNLASAVDIDYVARAPPGREVEELTGKEIAKCLRNKLPAEEYFESISKEKASTEKVHEETMTEVEALEVKIPDHIIKNIESLKGTLLARIYNDKWELVKEVPVRDLVSLLKEEMDSVYAVIFDGIITQRIVDAAYSKDAKILVGARIGDATRIPEKLVILSYKDILGQ
;
A
#
# COMPACT_ATOMS: atom_id res chain seq x y z
N MET A 1 19.93 39.81 29.36
CA MET A 1 20.23 40.03 27.93
C MET A 1 20.86 38.77 27.35
N GLY A 2 20.11 38.08 26.49
CA GLY A 2 20.54 36.83 25.84
C GLY A 2 21.50 37.15 24.69
N GLY A 3 22.76 36.71 24.80
CA GLY A 3 23.69 36.79 23.68
C GLY A 3 23.18 35.97 22.48
N PRO A 4 23.64 36.29 21.26
CA PRO A 4 23.13 35.68 20.05
C PRO A 4 23.21 34.15 20.12
N PRO A 5 22.22 33.42 19.58
CA PRO A 5 22.24 31.98 19.57
C PRO A 5 23.45 31.51 18.76
N VAL A 6 24.36 30.76 19.41
CA VAL A 6 25.42 30.05 18.69
C VAL A 6 24.74 29.16 17.67
N ASN A 7 25.10 29.29 16.39
CA ASN A 7 24.57 28.45 15.33
C ASN A 7 25.19 27.05 15.46
N ALA A 8 24.70 26.30 16.43
CA ALA A 8 25.26 25.02 16.84
C ALA A 8 25.16 24.00 15.70
N LYS A 9 26.24 23.22 15.53
CA LYS A 9 26.26 22.06 14.62
C LYS A 9 25.49 20.90 15.24
N TYR A 10 25.68 20.70 16.54
CA TYR A 10 25.08 19.61 17.30
C TYR A 10 24.39 20.15 18.55
N VAL A 11 23.38 19.45 19.04
CA VAL A 11 22.77 19.72 20.36
C VAL A 11 22.71 18.42 21.15
N ILE A 12 23.33 18.42 22.34
CA ILE A 12 23.30 17.30 23.27
C ILE A 12 22.08 17.48 24.19
N TYR A 13 21.27 16.43 24.31
CA TYR A 13 20.15 16.35 25.23
C TYR A 13 20.41 15.24 26.26
N ALA A 14 20.42 15.63 27.53
CA ALA A 14 20.56 14.72 28.65
C ALA A 14 19.42 14.90 29.65
N SER A 15 18.96 13.80 30.24
CA SER A 15 18.07 13.81 31.38
C SER A 15 18.89 13.84 32.66
N ILE A 16 18.44 14.59 33.66
CA ILE A 16 19.00 14.57 35.01
C ILE A 16 17.90 14.24 36.02
N GLU A 17 18.21 13.34 36.95
CA GLU A 17 17.38 13.07 38.12
C GLU A 17 18.20 13.39 39.38
N VAL A 18 17.62 14.14 40.33
CA VAL A 18 18.27 14.50 41.59
C VAL A 18 17.35 14.15 42.76
N ASP A 19 17.90 13.44 43.75
CA ASP A 19 17.20 13.06 44.98
C ASP A 19 17.27 14.19 46.03
N GLY A 20 16.79 15.38 45.65
CA GLY A 20 16.83 16.56 46.52
C GLY A 20 16.29 17.83 45.86
N ILE A 21 16.42 18.95 46.57
CA ILE A 21 16.01 20.27 46.10
C ILE A 21 17.25 20.99 45.58
N VAL A 22 17.25 21.29 44.28
CA VAL A 22 18.35 21.97 43.58
C VAL A 22 17.76 22.96 42.58
N GLU A 23 18.51 24.03 42.31
CA GLU A 23 18.16 25.01 41.29
C GLU A 23 18.99 24.81 40.02
N LYS A 24 18.62 25.54 38.96
CA LYS A 24 19.36 25.50 37.69
C LYS A 24 20.85 25.84 37.85
N PRO A 25 21.26 26.85 38.65
CA PRO A 25 22.68 27.17 38.84
C PRO A 25 23.48 26.03 39.47
N ASP A 26 22.87 25.26 40.38
CA ASP A 26 23.55 24.14 41.05
C ASP A 26 23.90 23.03 40.06
N ILE A 27 22.96 22.68 39.18
CA ILE A 27 23.16 21.66 38.15
C ILE A 27 24.22 22.11 37.15
N ILE A 28 24.17 23.37 36.71
CA ILE A 28 25.19 23.94 35.83
C ILE A 28 26.57 23.92 36.52
N GLY A 29 26.61 24.29 37.80
CA GLY A 29 27.83 24.26 38.61
C GLY A 29 28.41 22.86 38.74
N ALA A 30 27.57 21.85 38.99
CA ALA A 30 27.98 20.45 39.06
C ALA A 30 28.53 19.93 37.72
N ILE A 31 27.88 20.26 36.60
CA ILE A 31 28.36 19.90 35.27
C ILE A 31 29.76 20.49 35.04
N PHE A 32 29.95 21.79 35.25
CA PHE A 32 31.27 22.39 35.05
C PHE A 32 32.31 21.83 36.02
N GLY A 33 31.98 21.69 37.31
CA GLY A 33 32.94 21.26 38.33
C GLY A 33 33.37 19.81 38.20
N GLN A 34 32.44 18.90 37.88
CA GLN A 34 32.76 17.47 37.77
C GLN A 34 33.34 17.09 36.41
N THR A 35 33.12 17.89 35.35
CA THR A 35 33.72 17.61 34.02
C THR A 35 35.07 18.29 33.80
N GLU A 36 35.47 19.19 34.71
CA GLU A 36 36.74 19.91 34.69
C GLU A 36 37.92 18.92 34.75
N ASN A 37 38.95 19.15 33.94
CA ASN A 37 40.17 18.31 33.83
C ASN A 37 39.98 16.84 33.40
N ILE A 38 38.77 16.38 33.07
CA ILE A 38 38.56 14.99 32.62
C ILE A 38 39.13 14.74 31.22
N LEU A 39 38.96 15.71 30.30
CA LEU A 39 39.26 15.54 28.87
C LEU A 39 40.44 16.40 28.38
N GLY A 40 41.18 17.03 29.30
CA GLY A 40 42.24 18.00 28.98
C GLY A 40 41.72 19.42 28.74
N GLU A 41 42.64 20.40 28.66
CA GLU A 41 42.30 21.84 28.58
C GLU A 41 41.51 22.21 27.31
N ASP A 42 41.83 21.56 26.17
CA ASP A 42 41.18 21.83 24.88
C ASP A 42 39.70 21.42 24.82
N LEU A 43 39.29 20.51 25.71
CA LEU A 43 37.92 19.99 25.84
C LEU A 43 37.25 20.40 27.15
N ASP A 44 37.83 21.34 27.90
CA ASP A 44 37.22 21.86 29.11
C ASP A 44 35.95 22.68 28.78
N LEU A 45 34.83 22.37 29.45
CA LEU A 45 33.54 23.01 29.16
C LEU A 45 33.55 24.54 29.41
N ARG A 46 34.33 25.05 30.36
CA ARG A 46 34.43 26.49 30.64
C ARG A 46 35.17 27.21 29.51
N GLU A 47 36.29 26.64 29.08
CA GLU A 47 37.09 27.20 27.96
C GLU A 47 36.36 27.08 26.63
N LEU A 48 35.70 25.95 26.38
CA LEU A 48 34.83 25.77 25.22
C LEU A 48 33.65 26.75 25.19
N ARG A 49 33.09 27.11 26.35
CA ARG A 49 32.04 28.15 26.44
C ARG A 49 32.60 29.55 26.19
N LYS A 50 33.78 29.88 26.73
CA LYS A 50 34.45 31.18 26.51
C LYS A 50 34.82 31.40 25.05
N SER A 51 35.37 30.37 24.41
CA SER A 51 35.73 30.36 22.98
C SER A 51 34.51 30.28 22.04
N GLY A 52 33.31 30.02 22.56
CA GLY A 52 32.07 29.91 21.78
C GLY A 52 31.93 28.59 21.01
N ARG A 53 32.80 27.60 21.27
CA ARG A 53 32.68 26.24 20.72
C ARG A 53 31.54 25.46 21.37
N ILE A 54 31.23 25.75 22.63
CA ILE A 54 30.04 25.29 23.36
C ILE A 54 29.13 26.49 23.64
N GLY A 55 27.84 26.32 23.42
CA GLY A 55 26.81 27.32 23.68
C GLY A 55 26.45 27.41 25.16
N ARG A 56 25.42 28.21 25.47
CA ARG A 56 24.88 28.27 26.82
C ARG A 56 24.20 26.94 27.16
N ILE A 57 24.62 26.34 28.27
CA ILE A 57 23.95 25.16 28.85
C ILE A 57 22.60 25.63 29.40
N ASP A 58 21.51 25.08 28.87
CA ASP A 58 20.16 25.33 29.37
C ASP A 58 19.66 24.12 30.15
N VAL A 59 18.94 24.39 31.24
CA VAL A 59 18.39 23.35 32.11
C VAL A 59 16.91 23.65 32.34
N LYS A 60 16.07 22.68 32.01
CA LYS A 60 14.63 22.70 32.27
C LYS A 60 14.34 21.74 33.40
N LEU A 61 13.74 22.23 34.48
CA LEU A 61 13.43 21.44 35.67
C LEU A 61 11.92 21.23 35.79
N GLU A 62 11.55 20.03 36.17
CA GLU A 62 10.21 19.59 36.50
C GLU A 62 10.24 18.97 37.90
N ASN A 63 9.43 19.51 38.81
CA ASN A 63 9.35 19.02 40.19
C ASN A 63 8.19 18.03 40.31
N LYS A 64 8.49 16.79 40.73
CA LYS A 64 7.47 15.78 41.06
C LYS A 64 7.85 15.06 42.35
N SER A 65 7.05 15.27 43.39
CA SER A 65 7.04 14.45 44.61
C SER A 65 8.40 14.29 45.31
N GLY A 66 9.15 15.39 45.50
CA GLY A 66 10.41 15.38 46.25
C GLY A 66 11.64 14.89 45.49
N ARG A 67 11.49 14.49 44.22
CA ARG A 67 12.59 14.33 43.26
C ARG A 67 12.50 15.37 42.17
N ILE A 68 13.64 15.92 41.79
CA ILE A 68 13.73 16.85 40.67
C ILE A 68 14.16 16.07 39.44
N ARG A 69 13.36 16.16 38.38
CA ARG A 69 13.74 15.70 37.05
C ARG A 69 14.00 16.90 36.18
N GLY A 70 14.96 16.78 35.26
CA GLY A 70 15.27 17.85 34.35
C GLY A 70 15.80 17.37 33.02
N THR A 71 15.80 18.29 32.07
CA THR A 71 16.46 18.12 30.77
C THR A 71 17.55 19.17 30.65
N ILE A 72 18.77 18.71 30.38
CA ILE A 72 19.95 19.52 30.08
C ILE A 72 20.09 19.58 28.55
N ILE A 73 20.30 20.79 28.03
CA ILE A 73 20.43 21.07 26.61
C ILE A 73 21.74 21.82 26.39
N ILE A 74 22.65 21.24 25.61
CA ILE A 74 23.98 21.80 25.38
C ILE A 74 24.22 21.95 23.87
N PRO A 75 24.21 23.18 23.35
CA PRO A 75 24.57 23.45 21.97
C PRO A 75 26.09 23.30 21.77
N SER A 76 26.51 22.61 20.72
CA SER A 76 27.91 22.36 20.37
C SER A 76 28.22 22.75 18.93
N ASN A 77 29.33 23.43 18.72
CA ASN A 77 29.91 23.74 17.41
C ASN A 77 31.20 22.92 17.14
N LEU A 78 31.47 21.94 18.00
CA LEU A 78 32.55 20.97 17.88
C LEU A 78 32.32 20.00 16.72
N ASP A 79 33.31 19.16 16.45
CA ASP A 79 33.10 18.02 15.55
C ASP A 79 32.28 16.90 16.23
N ARG A 80 31.97 15.83 15.47
CA ARG A 80 31.16 14.71 15.96
C ARG A 80 31.83 13.95 17.10
N ALA A 81 33.15 13.75 17.04
CA ALA A 81 33.89 12.95 18.02
C ALA A 81 34.04 13.73 19.33
N GLU A 82 34.48 14.99 19.23
CA GLU A 82 34.57 15.91 20.36
C GLU A 82 33.21 16.10 21.04
N THR A 83 32.13 16.29 20.27
CA THR A 83 30.77 16.41 20.84
C THR A 83 30.35 15.14 21.58
N ALA A 84 30.70 13.96 21.09
CA ALA A 84 30.40 12.70 21.75
C ALA A 84 31.21 12.54 23.06
N LEU A 85 32.48 12.95 23.07
CA LEU A 85 33.30 12.96 24.28
C LEU A 85 32.73 13.88 25.35
N ILE A 86 32.32 15.10 24.97
CA ILE A 86 31.64 16.02 25.89
C ILE A 86 30.36 15.41 26.43
N ALA A 87 29.54 14.80 25.57
CA ALA A 87 28.30 14.14 25.98
C ALA A 87 28.57 13.04 27.01
N ALA A 88 29.58 12.19 26.78
CA ALA A 88 29.97 11.14 27.71
C ALA A 88 30.50 11.70 29.04
N ALA A 89 31.30 12.77 29.01
CA ALA A 89 31.79 13.41 30.23
C ALA A 89 30.65 13.93 31.12
N ILE A 90 29.58 14.46 30.53
CA ILE A 90 28.42 14.96 31.29
C ILE A 90 27.64 13.82 31.96
N GLU A 91 27.67 12.59 31.43
CA GLU A 91 27.05 11.43 32.10
C GLU A 91 27.76 11.02 33.39
N ILE A 92 29.03 11.43 33.57
CA ILE A 92 29.80 11.14 34.79
C ILE A 92 29.24 11.90 36.00
N VAL A 93 28.50 12.99 35.78
CA VAL A 93 27.94 13.82 36.85
C VAL A 93 27.02 13.00 37.74
N ASP A 94 27.48 12.70 38.96
CA ASP A 94 26.81 11.81 39.92
C ASP A 94 26.28 12.55 41.15
N LYS A 95 26.56 13.86 41.27
CA LYS A 95 26.21 14.66 42.44
C LYS A 95 25.94 16.13 42.08
N VAL A 96 24.87 16.69 42.65
CA VAL A 96 24.56 18.12 42.55
C VAL A 96 24.41 18.69 43.96
N GLY A 97 25.34 19.55 44.36
CA GLY A 97 25.44 20.01 45.74
C GLY A 97 25.65 18.82 46.70
N PRO A 98 24.83 18.67 47.76
CA PRO A 98 24.91 17.51 48.65
C PRO A 98 24.19 16.27 48.13
N TYR A 99 23.36 16.38 47.08
CA TYR A 99 22.43 15.33 46.65
C TYR A 99 23.00 14.46 45.53
N SER A 100 22.70 13.17 45.56
CA SER A 100 23.00 12.25 44.46
C SER A 100 22.20 12.61 43.22
N ALA A 101 22.85 12.52 42.06
CA ALA A 101 22.28 12.81 40.78
C ALA A 101 22.58 11.67 39.78
N LYS A 102 21.71 11.53 38.79
CA LYS A 102 21.91 10.61 37.67
C LYS A 102 21.69 11.36 36.37
N VAL A 103 22.73 11.48 35.57
CA VAL A 103 22.66 12.09 34.25
C VAL A 103 22.73 11.01 33.17
N LYS A 104 21.90 11.15 32.14
CA LYS A 104 21.90 10.24 30.99
C LYS A 104 21.66 11.01 29.70
N VAL A 105 22.58 10.95 28.76
CA VAL A 105 22.42 11.47 27.41
C VAL A 105 21.50 10.53 26.65
N PHE A 106 20.40 11.08 26.11
CA PHE A 106 19.43 10.29 25.36
C PHE A 106 19.35 10.69 23.89
N ARG A 107 19.90 11.85 23.52
CA ARG A 107 19.93 12.30 22.12
C ARG A 107 21.08 13.26 21.86
N ILE A 108 21.80 13.07 20.76
CA ILE A 108 22.66 14.09 20.15
C ILE A 108 22.08 14.39 18.77
N GLU A 109 21.63 15.62 18.56
CA GLU A 109 20.98 16.06 17.33
C GLU A 109 21.95 16.81 16.42
N ASP A 110 22.06 16.39 15.16
CA ASP A 110 22.70 17.20 14.11
C ASP A 110 21.70 18.23 13.58
N VAL A 111 21.92 19.49 13.95
CA VAL A 111 21.03 20.61 13.61
C VAL A 111 20.98 20.84 12.10
N ARG A 112 22.05 20.52 11.37
CA ARG A 112 22.11 20.68 9.90
C ARG A 112 21.27 19.59 9.22
N ALA A 113 21.34 18.36 9.70
CA ALA A 113 20.50 17.28 9.19
C ALA A 113 19.01 17.60 9.39
N GLU A 114 18.62 18.07 10.57
CA GLU A 114 17.24 18.41 10.87
C GLU A 114 16.76 19.65 10.07
N LYS A 115 17.60 20.70 9.95
CA LYS A 115 17.30 21.85 9.08
C LYS A 115 17.13 21.43 7.62
N ARG A 116 17.99 20.56 7.08
CA ARG A 116 17.85 20.03 5.71
C ARG A 116 16.54 19.28 5.53
N LYS A 117 16.17 18.42 6.49
CA LYS A 117 14.88 17.70 6.46
C LYS A 117 13.70 18.67 6.43
N LYS A 118 13.71 19.70 7.29
CA LYS A 118 12.68 20.76 7.30
C LYS A 118 12.61 21.54 5.99
N ILE A 119 13.77 21.86 5.39
CA ILE A 119 13.84 22.52 4.08
C ILE A 119 13.22 21.64 3.00
N ILE A 120 13.53 20.34 2.98
CA ILE A 120 12.97 19.39 2.01
C ILE A 120 11.46 19.27 2.17
N GLU A 121 10.95 19.09 3.39
CA GLU A 121 9.50 19.02 3.64
C GLU A 121 8.80 20.32 3.28
N ARG A 122 9.40 21.47 3.60
CA ARG A 122 8.87 22.77 3.19
C ARG A 122 8.87 22.93 1.66
N ALA A 123 9.92 22.49 0.98
CA ALA A 123 9.99 22.51 -0.48
C ALA A 123 8.91 21.62 -1.11
N LYS A 124 8.66 20.42 -0.57
CA LYS A 124 7.53 19.56 -1.00
C LYS A 124 6.18 20.24 -0.80
N GLU A 125 5.98 20.91 0.33
CA GLU A 125 4.75 21.65 0.60
C GLU A 125 4.57 22.82 -0.37
N ILE A 126 5.63 23.60 -0.61
CA ILE A 126 5.62 24.68 -1.61
C ILE A 126 5.31 24.12 -2.98
N LEU A 127 5.95 23.03 -3.41
CA LEU A 127 5.65 22.38 -4.70
C LEU A 127 4.21 21.89 -4.78
N ARG A 128 3.64 21.34 -3.70
CA ARG A 128 2.23 20.92 -3.67
C ARG A 128 1.26 22.10 -3.74
N LYS A 129 1.60 23.24 -3.12
CA LYS A 129 0.79 24.47 -3.18
C LYS A 129 0.93 25.13 -4.54
N TRP A 130 2.15 25.26 -5.04
CA TRP A 130 2.44 25.83 -6.35
C TRP A 130 1.84 24.98 -7.48
N SER A 131 1.91 23.65 -7.40
CA SER A 131 1.20 22.75 -8.33
C SER A 131 -0.32 22.82 -8.24
N LYS A 132 -0.88 23.37 -7.15
CA LYS A 132 -2.32 23.66 -7.01
C LYS A 132 -2.68 25.08 -7.43
N GLU A 133 -1.73 26.03 -7.35
CA GLU A 133 -1.90 27.45 -7.66
C GLU A 133 -1.55 27.79 -9.12
N GLU A 134 -0.64 27.06 -9.79
CA GLU A 134 -0.48 27.03 -11.25
C GLU A 134 -1.54 26.11 -11.90
N MET A 135 -2.81 26.51 -11.71
CA MET A 135 -4.05 26.13 -12.39
C MET A 135 -4.52 24.65 -12.38
N PRO A 136 -5.82 24.49 -12.08
CA PRO A 136 -6.69 23.72 -12.98
C PRO A 136 -7.84 24.54 -13.57
N GLU A 137 -7.85 25.89 -13.60
CA GLU A 137 -8.97 26.59 -14.28
C GLU A 137 -9.02 26.28 -15.78
N THR A 138 -7.92 26.30 -16.54
CA THR A 138 -8.01 26.01 -17.98
C THR A 138 -8.27 24.53 -18.23
N ARG A 139 -7.71 23.59 -17.48
CA ARG A 139 -7.99 22.16 -17.73
C ARG A 139 -9.37 21.75 -17.27
N GLU A 140 -9.85 22.19 -16.11
CA GLU A 140 -11.21 21.88 -15.65
C GLU A 140 -12.24 22.67 -16.45
N LEU A 141 -12.04 23.96 -16.77
CA LEU A 141 -12.93 24.69 -17.68
C LEU A 141 -12.88 24.12 -19.09
N THR A 142 -11.70 23.73 -19.62
CA THR A 142 -11.63 23.07 -20.92
C THR A 142 -12.24 21.68 -20.84
N GLU A 143 -12.11 20.93 -19.76
CA GLU A 143 -12.76 19.64 -19.58
C GLU A 143 -14.27 19.78 -19.44
N GLU A 144 -14.78 20.79 -18.74
CA GLU A 144 -16.20 21.10 -18.57
C GLU A 144 -16.82 21.61 -19.87
N VAL A 145 -16.12 22.51 -20.59
CA VAL A 145 -16.50 22.95 -21.95
C VAL A 145 -16.44 21.79 -22.94
N LEU A 146 -15.39 20.97 -22.90
CA LEU A 146 -15.31 19.76 -23.72
C LEU A 146 -16.35 18.72 -23.26
N LYS A 147 -16.74 18.66 -22.00
CA LYS A 147 -17.78 17.74 -21.50
C LYS A 147 -19.15 18.19 -21.99
N ALA A 148 -19.42 19.50 -22.00
CA ALA A 148 -20.63 20.08 -22.59
C ALA A 148 -20.68 19.84 -24.12
N ILE A 149 -19.56 19.97 -24.83
CA ILE A 149 -19.46 19.62 -26.26
C ILE A 149 -19.62 18.11 -26.48
N ARG A 150 -19.04 17.27 -25.61
CA ARG A 150 -19.11 15.80 -25.70
C ARG A 150 -20.50 15.24 -25.36
N GLU A 151 -21.22 15.83 -24.41
CA GLU A 151 -22.64 15.53 -24.17
C GLU A 151 -23.49 15.90 -25.38
N ALA A 152 -23.12 16.96 -26.12
CA ALA A 152 -23.75 17.33 -27.38
C ALA A 152 -23.39 16.40 -28.56
N GLU A 153 -22.31 15.60 -28.49
CA GLU A 153 -21.98 14.60 -29.51
C GLU A 153 -22.82 13.32 -29.41
N VAL A 154 -23.46 13.04 -28.26
CA VAL A 154 -24.35 11.89 -28.13
C VAL A 154 -25.63 12.14 -28.93
N ILE A 155 -25.83 11.38 -29.99
CA ILE A 155 -27.03 11.43 -30.82
C ILE A 155 -28.04 10.34 -30.41
N LYS A 156 -29.25 10.48 -30.94
CA LYS A 156 -30.29 9.45 -30.89
C LYS A 156 -30.33 8.72 -32.23
N TYR A 157 -30.17 7.40 -32.21
CA TYR A 157 -30.10 6.58 -33.42
C TYR A 157 -31.23 5.54 -33.46
N GLY A 158 -31.80 5.34 -34.65
CA GLY A 158 -32.90 4.41 -34.90
C GLY A 158 -34.26 4.86 -34.35
N PRO A 159 -35.35 4.17 -34.71
CA PRO A 159 -36.69 4.45 -34.20
C PRO A 159 -36.83 4.29 -32.68
N GLU A 160 -35.98 3.48 -32.04
CA GLU A 160 -35.95 3.31 -30.58
C GLU A 160 -35.21 4.45 -29.84
N GLY A 161 -34.54 5.36 -30.57
CA GLY A 161 -33.84 6.49 -29.96
C GLY A 161 -32.67 6.08 -29.07
N LEU A 162 -31.85 5.13 -29.55
CA LEU A 162 -30.69 4.62 -28.83
C LEU A 162 -29.62 5.69 -28.70
N SER A 163 -28.93 5.73 -27.57
CA SER A 163 -27.78 6.61 -27.40
C SER A 163 -26.62 6.11 -28.25
N ALA A 164 -26.10 6.96 -29.12
CA ALA A 164 -25.10 6.60 -30.10
C ALA A 164 -24.10 7.74 -30.35
N GLY A 165 -22.93 7.39 -30.88
CA GLY A 165 -22.00 8.34 -31.45
C GLY A 165 -22.41 8.78 -32.85
N PRO A 166 -21.90 9.93 -33.33
CA PRO A 166 -22.36 10.55 -34.57
C PRO A 166 -21.98 9.77 -35.84
N ASP A 167 -20.97 8.90 -35.78
CA ASP A 167 -20.43 8.18 -36.94
C ASP A 167 -20.95 6.75 -37.07
N VAL A 168 -21.91 6.31 -36.23
CA VAL A 168 -22.47 4.94 -36.28
C VAL A 168 -23.03 4.58 -37.66
N ASP A 169 -23.64 5.53 -38.35
CA ASP A 169 -24.20 5.29 -39.69
C ASP A 169 -23.11 5.15 -40.77
N ARG A 170 -22.04 5.94 -40.64
CA ARG A 170 -20.99 6.09 -41.66
C ARG A 170 -19.86 5.07 -41.51
N ALA A 171 -19.60 4.60 -40.29
CA ALA A 171 -18.52 3.67 -40.01
C ALA A 171 -18.84 2.25 -40.49
N ASP A 172 -17.85 1.55 -41.03
CA ASP A 172 -17.98 0.14 -41.43
C ASP A 172 -18.01 -0.82 -40.22
N THR A 173 -17.46 -0.37 -39.09
CA THR A 173 -17.45 -1.10 -37.83
C THR A 173 -18.24 -0.33 -36.77
N VAL A 174 -19.02 -1.03 -35.95
CA VAL A 174 -19.81 -0.46 -34.84
C VAL A 174 -19.44 -1.14 -33.54
N ILE A 175 -19.19 -0.34 -32.50
CA ILE A 175 -18.96 -0.83 -31.13
C ILE A 175 -20.29 -0.79 -30.39
N ILE A 176 -20.76 -1.93 -29.90
CA ILE A 176 -22.00 -2.07 -29.15
C ILE A 176 -21.67 -2.14 -27.66
N VAL A 177 -22.26 -1.27 -26.86
CA VAL A 177 -22.07 -1.17 -25.40
C VAL A 177 -23.40 -1.28 -24.67
N GLU A 178 -23.37 -1.50 -23.35
CA GLU A 178 -24.58 -1.67 -22.55
C GLU A 178 -25.36 -0.35 -22.45
N GLY A 179 -24.68 0.69 -21.99
CA GLY A 179 -25.30 1.90 -21.47
C GLY A 179 -24.89 3.20 -22.17
N ARG A 180 -25.62 4.26 -21.82
CA ARG A 180 -25.31 5.63 -22.27
C ARG A 180 -23.97 6.12 -21.70
N ALA A 181 -23.63 5.74 -20.47
CA ALA A 181 -22.38 6.16 -19.84
C ALA A 181 -21.15 5.61 -20.58
N ASP A 182 -21.22 4.37 -21.05
CA ASP A 182 -20.21 3.76 -21.92
C ASP A 182 -20.06 4.55 -23.23
N VAL A 183 -21.18 4.87 -23.89
CA VAL A 183 -21.18 5.70 -25.11
C VAL A 183 -20.44 7.02 -24.87
N VAL A 184 -20.74 7.69 -23.76
CA VAL A 184 -20.08 8.95 -23.38
C VAL A 184 -18.59 8.73 -23.14
N ASN A 185 -18.19 7.66 -22.45
CA ASN A 185 -16.79 7.40 -22.18
C ASN A 185 -16.00 7.02 -23.44
N LEU A 186 -16.59 6.28 -24.36
CA LEU A 186 -15.98 5.95 -25.65
C LEU A 186 -15.84 7.20 -26.54
N LEU A 187 -16.86 8.04 -26.62
CA LEU A 187 -16.81 9.32 -27.33
C LEU A 187 -15.73 10.24 -26.75
N LYS A 188 -15.63 10.31 -25.41
CA LYS A 188 -14.59 11.08 -24.70
C LYS A 188 -13.18 10.72 -25.17
N HIS A 189 -12.97 9.47 -25.58
CA HIS A 189 -11.69 8.95 -26.03
C HIS A 189 -11.58 8.76 -27.55
N GLY A 190 -12.51 9.35 -28.32
CA GLY A 190 -12.42 9.47 -29.78
C GLY A 190 -13.11 8.36 -30.57
N TYR A 191 -13.86 7.45 -29.91
CA TYR A 191 -14.61 6.39 -30.59
C TYR A 191 -16.02 6.87 -30.92
N LYS A 192 -16.22 7.33 -32.16
CA LYS A 192 -17.47 7.95 -32.63
C LYS A 192 -18.50 6.97 -33.21
N ASN A 193 -18.10 5.72 -33.40
CA ASN A 193 -18.88 4.63 -33.98
C ASN A 193 -19.45 3.68 -32.91
N VAL A 194 -19.88 4.23 -31.77
CA VAL A 194 -20.40 3.47 -30.61
C VAL A 194 -21.92 3.60 -30.51
N ILE A 195 -22.62 2.53 -30.11
CA ILE A 195 -24.07 2.53 -29.87
C ILE A 195 -24.42 1.72 -28.62
N ALA A 196 -25.32 2.26 -27.79
CA ALA A 196 -25.83 1.58 -26.60
C ALA A 196 -27.03 0.68 -26.94
N VAL A 197 -27.11 -0.48 -26.30
CA VAL A 197 -28.28 -1.37 -26.35
C VAL A 197 -29.44 -0.79 -25.53
N GLY A 198 -29.13 -0.11 -24.41
CA GLY A 198 -30.12 0.67 -23.65
C GLY A 198 -31.07 -0.15 -22.76
N GLY A 199 -30.69 -1.39 -22.41
CA GLY A 199 -31.43 -2.24 -21.48
C GLY A 199 -31.33 -3.74 -21.81
N ALA A 200 -32.15 -4.54 -21.13
CA ALA A 200 -32.12 -6.00 -21.23
C ALA A 200 -32.73 -6.57 -22.52
N THR A 201 -33.56 -5.80 -23.25
CA THR A 201 -34.13 -6.26 -24.53
C THR A 201 -33.33 -5.67 -25.68
N VAL A 202 -32.84 -6.52 -26.57
CA VAL A 202 -32.07 -6.08 -27.74
C VAL A 202 -32.96 -5.36 -28.76
N PRO A 203 -32.71 -4.08 -29.08
CA PRO A 203 -33.49 -3.32 -30.07
C PRO A 203 -33.30 -3.84 -31.50
N LYS A 204 -34.31 -3.67 -32.36
CA LYS A 204 -34.25 -4.10 -33.77
C LYS A 204 -33.18 -3.33 -34.53
N THR A 205 -32.97 -2.06 -34.18
CA THR A 205 -31.90 -1.24 -34.76
C THR A 205 -30.52 -1.90 -34.64
N ILE A 206 -30.20 -2.52 -33.50
CA ILE A 206 -28.91 -3.19 -33.32
C ILE A 206 -28.80 -4.45 -34.20
N VAL A 207 -29.89 -5.21 -34.31
CA VAL A 207 -29.98 -6.41 -35.16
C VAL A 207 -29.85 -6.07 -36.65
N GLU A 208 -30.37 -4.92 -37.08
CA GLU A 208 -30.22 -4.48 -38.47
C GLU A 208 -28.82 -3.94 -38.77
N LEU A 209 -28.19 -3.28 -37.80
CA LEU A 209 -26.81 -2.79 -37.93
C LEU A 209 -25.83 -3.96 -38.07
N SER A 210 -25.99 -5.02 -37.28
CA SER A 210 -25.07 -6.17 -37.33
C SER A 210 -25.05 -6.89 -38.67
N LYS A 211 -26.16 -6.87 -39.41
CA LYS A 211 -26.22 -7.48 -40.75
C LYS A 211 -25.48 -6.68 -41.82
N LYS A 212 -25.17 -5.41 -41.55
CA LYS A 212 -24.62 -4.46 -42.53
C LYS A 212 -23.18 -4.05 -42.22
N LYS A 213 -22.73 -4.23 -40.98
CA LYS A 213 -21.49 -3.64 -40.45
C LYS A 213 -20.80 -4.66 -39.55
N THR A 214 -19.48 -4.56 -39.45
CA THR A 214 -18.72 -5.35 -38.49
C THR A 214 -19.04 -4.91 -37.07
N THR A 215 -19.36 -5.83 -36.18
CA THR A 215 -19.79 -5.52 -34.81
C THR A 215 -18.74 -5.94 -33.77
N ILE A 216 -18.52 -5.05 -32.81
CA ILE A 216 -17.68 -5.33 -31.64
C ILE A 216 -18.56 -5.15 -30.41
N ALA A 217 -18.88 -6.22 -29.69
CA ALA A 217 -19.52 -6.10 -28.39
C ALA A 217 -18.47 -5.75 -27.35
N PHE A 218 -18.60 -4.60 -26.69
CA PHE A 218 -17.71 -4.19 -25.62
C PHE A 218 -18.48 -4.11 -24.30
N VAL A 219 -18.20 -5.07 -23.42
CA VAL A 219 -18.94 -5.29 -22.17
C VAL A 219 -18.04 -5.18 -20.94
N ASP A 220 -18.69 -5.02 -19.79
CA ASP A 220 -18.05 -4.91 -18.49
C ASP A 220 -17.30 -6.19 -18.06
N GLY A 221 -16.36 -5.99 -17.14
CA GLY A 221 -15.49 -7.03 -16.59
C GLY A 221 -16.15 -7.88 -15.51
N ASP A 222 -17.47 -7.83 -15.38
CA ASP A 222 -18.22 -8.45 -14.30
C ASP A 222 -19.15 -9.57 -14.82
N ARG A 223 -20.04 -10.07 -13.95
CA ARG A 223 -21.02 -11.10 -14.32
C ARG A 223 -22.21 -10.51 -15.09
N GLY A 224 -22.56 -9.25 -14.85
CA GLY A 224 -23.62 -8.54 -15.58
C GLY A 224 -23.29 -8.44 -17.07
N GLY A 225 -22.08 -7.98 -17.38
CA GLY A 225 -21.56 -7.87 -18.74
C GLY A 225 -21.57 -9.21 -19.51
N GLU A 226 -21.28 -10.34 -18.84
CA GLU A 226 -21.35 -11.66 -19.48
C GLU A 226 -22.80 -12.05 -19.84
N LEU A 227 -23.77 -11.76 -18.98
CA LEU A 227 -25.18 -12.04 -19.25
C LEU A 227 -25.70 -11.20 -20.43
N ILE A 228 -25.30 -9.93 -20.48
CA ILE A 228 -25.66 -9.01 -21.55
C ILE A 228 -25.05 -9.45 -22.86
N LEU A 229 -23.78 -9.85 -22.85
CA LEU A 229 -23.11 -10.37 -24.04
C LEU A 229 -23.82 -11.60 -24.60
N LYS A 230 -24.24 -12.56 -23.75
CA LYS A 230 -24.99 -13.74 -24.20
C LYS A 230 -26.35 -13.37 -24.78
N ASN A 231 -27.06 -12.47 -24.11
CA ASN A 231 -28.35 -11.99 -24.59
C ASN A 231 -28.19 -11.28 -25.94
N LEU A 232 -27.17 -10.44 -26.09
CA LEU A 232 -26.84 -9.78 -27.35
C LEU A 232 -26.51 -10.80 -28.46
N ALA A 233 -25.64 -11.76 -28.17
CA ALA A 233 -25.25 -12.81 -29.12
C ALA A 233 -26.41 -13.71 -29.57
N SER A 234 -27.47 -13.83 -28.76
CA SER A 234 -28.66 -14.62 -29.13
C SER A 234 -29.49 -13.98 -30.25
N ALA A 235 -29.37 -12.66 -30.44
CA ALA A 235 -30.20 -11.88 -31.36
C ALA A 235 -29.40 -11.09 -32.40
N VAL A 236 -28.11 -10.86 -32.16
CA VAL A 236 -27.23 -9.99 -32.95
C VAL A 236 -26.01 -10.81 -33.39
N ASP A 237 -25.66 -10.69 -34.66
CA ASP A 237 -24.40 -11.22 -35.16
C ASP A 237 -23.23 -10.36 -34.62
N ILE A 238 -22.37 -10.98 -33.81
CA ILE A 238 -21.24 -10.31 -33.15
C ILE A 238 -19.96 -10.87 -33.76
N ASP A 239 -19.18 -10.04 -34.45
CA ASP A 239 -17.89 -10.49 -35.01
C ASP A 239 -16.82 -10.61 -33.93
N TYR A 240 -16.74 -9.61 -33.04
CA TYR A 240 -15.71 -9.54 -32.01
C TYR A 240 -16.26 -9.17 -30.64
N VAL A 241 -15.59 -9.67 -29.60
CA VAL A 241 -15.85 -9.35 -28.20
C VAL A 241 -14.63 -8.65 -27.61
N ALA A 242 -14.86 -7.47 -27.04
CA ALA A 242 -13.93 -6.80 -26.15
C ALA A 242 -14.51 -6.82 -24.73
N ARG A 243 -13.66 -7.02 -23.73
CA ARG A 243 -14.08 -7.03 -22.33
C ARG A 243 -13.24 -6.09 -21.49
N ALA A 244 -13.87 -5.34 -20.60
CA ALA A 244 -13.16 -4.57 -19.60
C ALA A 244 -12.39 -5.51 -18.64
N PRO A 245 -11.32 -5.03 -17.97
CA PRO A 245 -10.61 -5.81 -16.97
C PRO A 245 -11.55 -6.31 -15.86
N PRO A 246 -11.25 -7.46 -15.20
CA PRO A 246 -12.13 -8.01 -14.17
C PRO A 246 -12.52 -7.01 -13.09
N GLY A 247 -13.83 -6.89 -12.83
CA GLY A 247 -14.39 -5.98 -11.82
C GLY A 247 -14.35 -4.49 -12.19
N ARG A 248 -14.10 -4.15 -13.46
CA ARG A 248 -14.12 -2.77 -13.96
C ARG A 248 -15.26 -2.60 -14.97
N GLU A 249 -15.89 -1.43 -14.93
CA GLU A 249 -16.95 -1.03 -15.85
C GLU A 249 -16.38 -0.19 -17.00
N VAL A 250 -16.99 -0.28 -18.18
CA VAL A 250 -16.55 0.42 -19.40
C VAL A 250 -16.59 1.94 -19.19
N GLU A 251 -17.55 2.46 -18.43
CA GLU A 251 -17.66 3.88 -18.08
C GLU A 251 -16.45 4.43 -17.28
N GLU A 252 -15.73 3.57 -16.55
CA GLU A 252 -14.59 3.96 -15.72
C GLU A 252 -13.22 3.84 -16.41
N LEU A 253 -13.18 3.28 -17.62
CA LEU A 253 -11.92 3.00 -18.30
C LEU A 253 -11.25 4.28 -18.82
N THR A 254 -9.92 4.32 -18.68
CA THR A 254 -9.09 5.32 -19.33
C THR A 254 -8.95 5.02 -20.83
N GLY A 255 -8.66 6.03 -21.65
CA GLY A 255 -8.45 5.82 -23.10
C GLY A 255 -7.36 4.80 -23.43
N LYS A 256 -6.34 4.64 -22.59
CA LYS A 256 -5.31 3.59 -22.75
C LYS A 256 -5.88 2.19 -22.51
N GLU A 257 -6.76 2.04 -21.51
CA GLU A 257 -7.43 0.77 -21.22
C GLU A 257 -8.44 0.42 -22.32
N ILE A 258 -9.26 1.38 -22.77
CA ILE A 258 -10.19 1.19 -23.91
C ILE A 258 -9.43 0.73 -25.16
N ALA A 259 -8.35 1.44 -25.53
CA ALA A 259 -7.55 1.09 -26.69
C ALA A 259 -6.87 -0.28 -26.57
N LYS A 260 -6.52 -0.71 -25.34
CA LYS A 260 -5.99 -2.05 -25.08
C LYS A 260 -7.07 -3.12 -25.26
N CYS A 261 -8.27 -2.91 -24.71
CA CYS A 261 -9.38 -3.86 -24.81
C CYS A 261 -9.82 -4.06 -26.27
N LEU A 262 -10.01 -2.99 -27.03
CA LEU A 262 -10.41 -3.05 -28.43
C LEU A 262 -9.32 -3.64 -29.35
N ARG A 263 -8.05 -3.45 -29.01
CA ARG A 263 -6.92 -4.06 -29.74
C ARG A 263 -6.83 -5.55 -29.48
N ASN A 264 -7.09 -5.98 -28.25
CA ASN A 264 -7.07 -7.38 -27.82
C ASN A 264 -8.46 -8.03 -27.90
N LYS A 265 -9.38 -7.48 -28.70
CA LYS A 265 -10.69 -8.09 -28.94
C LYS A 265 -10.52 -9.49 -29.55
N LEU A 266 -11.36 -10.42 -29.14
CA LEU A 266 -11.36 -11.79 -29.62
C LEU A 266 -12.50 -11.99 -30.60
N PRO A 267 -12.36 -12.83 -31.64
CA PRO A 267 -13.51 -13.29 -32.42
C PRO A 267 -14.58 -13.88 -31.50
N ALA A 268 -15.85 -13.61 -31.76
CA ALA A 268 -16.92 -14.03 -30.86
C ALA A 268 -16.99 -15.56 -30.71
N GLU A 269 -16.77 -16.30 -31.80
CA GLU A 269 -16.69 -17.76 -31.79
C GLU A 269 -15.61 -18.27 -30.82
N GLU A 270 -14.39 -17.74 -30.92
CA GLU A 270 -13.28 -18.07 -30.03
C GLU A 270 -13.59 -17.72 -28.57
N TYR A 271 -14.23 -16.58 -28.33
CA TYR A 271 -14.62 -16.14 -26.99
C TYR A 271 -15.65 -17.10 -26.37
N PHE A 272 -16.72 -17.43 -27.08
CA PHE A 272 -17.73 -18.36 -26.56
C PHE A 272 -17.19 -19.78 -26.43
N GLU A 273 -16.29 -20.22 -27.31
CA GLU A 273 -15.55 -21.47 -27.11
C GLU A 273 -14.68 -21.44 -25.86
N SER A 274 -13.98 -20.35 -25.56
CA SER A 274 -13.16 -20.24 -24.35
C SER A 274 -14.02 -20.28 -23.08
N ILE A 275 -15.20 -19.64 -23.08
CA ILE A 275 -16.15 -19.68 -21.96
C ILE A 275 -16.79 -21.07 -21.84
N SER A 276 -17.11 -21.73 -22.96
CA SER A 276 -17.64 -23.09 -22.98
C SER A 276 -16.57 -24.12 -22.63
N LYS A 277 -15.30 -23.88 -22.93
CA LYS A 277 -14.17 -24.70 -22.47
C LYS A 277 -13.87 -24.46 -21.01
N GLU A 278 -13.93 -23.22 -20.53
CA GLU A 278 -13.84 -22.88 -19.10
C GLU A 278 -14.99 -23.53 -18.32
N LYS A 279 -16.24 -23.46 -18.84
CA LYS A 279 -17.43 -24.11 -18.28
C LYS A 279 -17.43 -25.62 -18.43
N ALA A 280 -17.01 -26.17 -19.55
CA ALA A 280 -16.79 -27.60 -19.68
C ALA A 280 -15.63 -28.05 -18.79
N SER A 281 -14.64 -27.21 -18.50
CA SER A 281 -13.63 -27.45 -17.48
C SER A 281 -14.05 -26.99 -16.08
N THR A 282 -15.27 -26.49 -15.86
CA THR A 282 -15.86 -26.29 -14.51
C THR A 282 -16.99 -27.28 -14.23
N GLU A 283 -17.63 -27.82 -15.27
CA GLU A 283 -18.65 -28.87 -15.28
C GLU A 283 -18.01 -30.25 -15.40
N LYS A 284 -16.95 -30.44 -16.22
CA LYS A 284 -16.05 -31.60 -16.05
C LYS A 284 -15.26 -31.48 -14.75
N VAL A 285 -14.88 -30.29 -14.30
CA VAL A 285 -14.39 -30.10 -12.91
C VAL A 285 -15.56 -30.00 -11.90
N HIS A 286 -16.76 -30.46 -12.23
CA HIS A 286 -17.82 -30.78 -11.25
C HIS A 286 -18.18 -32.28 -11.29
N GLU A 287 -18.18 -32.92 -12.47
CA GLU A 287 -18.42 -34.37 -12.63
C GLU A 287 -17.14 -35.22 -12.50
N GLU A 288 -16.04 -34.83 -13.15
CA GLU A 288 -14.69 -35.39 -12.95
C GLU A 288 -14.10 -34.92 -11.62
N THR A 289 -14.52 -33.77 -11.08
CA THR A 289 -14.12 -33.41 -9.71
C THR A 289 -14.86 -34.29 -8.72
N MET A 290 -16.17 -34.56 -8.83
CA MET A 290 -16.83 -35.56 -7.97
C MET A 290 -16.24 -36.99 -8.05
N THR A 291 -15.47 -37.33 -9.09
CA THR A 291 -14.80 -38.64 -9.22
C THR A 291 -13.27 -38.61 -9.04
N GLU A 292 -12.60 -37.46 -9.11
CA GLU A 292 -11.15 -37.29 -8.83
C GLU A 292 -10.85 -36.56 -7.50
N VAL A 293 -11.80 -35.95 -6.78
CA VAL A 293 -11.55 -35.54 -5.37
C VAL A 293 -11.42 -36.73 -4.42
N GLU A 294 -11.59 -37.97 -4.86
CA GLU A 294 -11.29 -39.15 -4.04
C GLU A 294 -9.82 -39.60 -4.06
N ALA A 295 -8.90 -38.97 -4.81
CA ALA A 295 -7.54 -39.53 -4.94
C ALA A 295 -6.32 -38.57 -4.92
N LEU A 296 -6.46 -37.30 -4.50
CA LEU A 296 -5.32 -36.51 -4.00
C LEU A 296 -5.65 -35.89 -2.65
N GLU A 297 -5.64 -36.76 -1.63
CA GLU A 297 -5.59 -36.40 -0.22
C GLU A 297 -4.37 -35.50 0.08
N VAL A 298 -4.54 -34.18 0.09
CA VAL A 298 -3.83 -33.38 1.09
C VAL A 298 -4.66 -33.46 2.38
N LYS A 299 -4.55 -34.60 3.07
CA LYS A 299 -5.05 -34.77 4.44
C LYS A 299 -4.28 -33.80 5.33
N ILE A 300 -4.82 -32.59 5.53
CA ILE A 300 -4.50 -31.81 6.72
C ILE A 300 -5.03 -32.64 7.89
N PRO A 301 -4.18 -33.18 8.79
CA PRO A 301 -4.65 -34.04 9.86
C PRO A 301 -5.67 -33.31 10.75
N ASP A 302 -6.67 -34.02 11.29
CA ASP A 302 -7.72 -33.42 12.13
C ASP A 302 -7.17 -32.63 13.33
N HIS A 303 -6.00 -33.03 13.85
CA HIS A 303 -5.33 -32.31 14.93
C HIS A 303 -4.84 -30.92 14.51
N ILE A 304 -4.50 -30.73 13.23
CA ILE A 304 -4.12 -29.44 12.65
C ILE A 304 -5.34 -28.56 12.39
N ILE A 305 -6.46 -29.14 11.96
CA ILE A 305 -7.74 -28.41 11.80
C ILE A 305 -8.21 -27.84 13.15
N LYS A 306 -8.15 -28.63 14.22
CA LYS A 306 -8.43 -28.13 15.59
C LYS A 306 -7.45 -27.02 16.03
N ASN A 307 -6.19 -27.10 15.60
CA ASN A 307 -5.20 -26.07 15.88
C ASN A 307 -5.47 -24.76 15.13
N ILE A 308 -6.11 -24.79 13.96
CA ILE A 308 -6.50 -23.58 13.21
C ILE A 308 -7.52 -22.76 14.01
N GLU A 309 -8.50 -23.40 14.65
CA GLU A 309 -9.46 -22.70 15.52
C GLU A 309 -8.77 -22.00 16.68
N SER A 310 -7.76 -22.64 17.29
CA SER A 310 -6.96 -22.05 18.38
C SER A 310 -6.10 -20.86 17.97
N LEU A 311 -5.80 -20.72 16.68
CA LEU A 311 -5.00 -19.61 16.16
C LEU A 311 -5.85 -18.36 15.88
N LYS A 312 -7.16 -18.50 15.72
CA LYS A 312 -8.05 -17.38 15.36
C LYS A 312 -8.03 -16.29 16.44
N GLY A 313 -7.60 -15.09 16.07
CA GLY A 313 -7.48 -13.94 16.98
C GLY A 313 -6.19 -13.87 17.79
N THR A 314 -5.21 -14.74 17.53
CA THR A 314 -3.92 -14.75 18.24
C THR A 314 -2.82 -13.99 17.51
N LEU A 315 -2.96 -13.72 16.21
CA LEU A 315 -1.91 -13.14 15.33
C LEU A 315 -0.60 -13.95 15.32
N LEU A 316 -0.69 -15.25 15.56
CA LEU A 316 0.44 -16.18 15.53
C LEU A 316 0.45 -17.01 14.23
N ALA A 317 1.64 -17.50 13.89
CA ALA A 317 1.94 -18.35 12.78
C ALA A 317 2.64 -19.62 13.28
N ARG A 318 2.21 -20.77 12.77
CA ARG A 318 2.77 -22.09 13.02
C ARG A 318 3.34 -22.67 11.74
N ILE A 319 4.58 -23.13 11.83
CA ILE A 319 5.34 -23.71 10.72
C ILE A 319 5.46 -25.21 10.95
N TYR A 320 5.16 -26.01 9.94
CA TYR A 320 5.15 -27.46 10.01
C TYR A 320 6.10 -28.09 9.00
N ASN A 321 6.67 -29.24 9.37
CA ASN A 321 7.43 -30.10 8.48
C ASN A 321 6.51 -31.08 7.71
N ASP A 322 7.11 -31.89 6.85
CA ASP A 322 6.46 -32.93 6.04
C ASP A 322 5.72 -34.00 6.85
N LYS A 323 6.03 -34.13 8.14
CA LYS A 323 5.37 -35.01 9.11
C LYS A 323 4.27 -34.33 9.91
N TRP A 324 3.90 -33.09 9.59
CA TRP A 324 2.94 -32.26 10.34
C TRP A 324 3.36 -31.96 11.79
N GLU A 325 4.64 -32.07 12.11
CA GLU A 325 5.17 -31.67 13.41
C GLU A 325 5.41 -30.16 13.43
N LEU A 326 5.06 -29.51 14.53
CA LEU A 326 5.29 -28.08 14.71
C LEU A 326 6.79 -27.80 14.83
N VAL A 327 7.35 -27.14 13.83
CA VAL A 327 8.75 -26.71 13.82
C VAL A 327 8.93 -25.47 14.69
N LYS A 328 8.04 -24.48 14.53
CA LYS A 328 8.13 -23.20 15.25
C LYS A 328 6.79 -22.47 15.25
N GLU A 329 6.51 -21.75 16.35
CA GLU A 329 5.41 -20.79 16.47
C GLU A 329 5.99 -19.38 16.63
N VAL A 330 5.49 -18.41 15.85
CA VAL A 330 5.98 -17.02 15.85
C VAL A 330 4.86 -16.01 15.61
N PRO A 331 5.03 -14.73 15.98
CA PRO A 331 4.12 -13.67 15.56
C PRO A 331 4.08 -13.52 14.03
N VAL A 332 2.90 -13.29 13.45
CA VAL A 332 2.72 -13.13 11.99
C VAL A 332 3.59 -12.01 11.41
N ARG A 333 3.85 -10.95 12.19
CA ARG A 333 4.71 -9.83 11.77
C ARG A 333 6.12 -10.28 11.42
N ASP A 334 6.62 -11.30 12.12
CA ASP A 334 8.01 -11.75 12.02
C ASP A 334 8.14 -12.97 11.09
N LEU A 335 7.00 -13.54 10.62
CA LEU A 335 6.91 -14.72 9.76
C LEU A 335 7.73 -14.58 8.47
N VAL A 336 7.66 -13.43 7.80
CA VAL A 336 8.38 -13.23 6.51
C VAL A 336 9.89 -13.20 6.71
N SER A 337 10.37 -12.53 7.75
CA SER A 337 11.82 -12.44 8.04
C SER A 337 12.35 -13.82 8.42
N LEU A 338 11.63 -14.54 9.28
CA LEU A 338 12.02 -15.88 9.73
C LEU A 338 12.04 -16.88 8.58
N LEU A 339 11.00 -16.91 7.73
CA LEU A 339 10.97 -17.80 6.58
C LEU A 339 12.16 -17.55 5.65
N LYS A 340 12.60 -16.29 5.48
CA LYS A 340 13.71 -15.95 4.59
C LYS A 340 15.09 -16.26 5.19
N GLU A 341 15.28 -15.91 6.46
CA GLU A 341 16.61 -15.84 7.11
C GLU A 341 16.97 -17.07 7.94
N GLU A 342 15.98 -17.77 8.52
CA GLU A 342 16.23 -18.82 9.51
C GLU A 342 15.79 -20.22 9.07
N MET A 343 15.04 -20.35 7.97
CA MET A 343 14.47 -21.62 7.52
C MET A 343 14.99 -21.98 6.13
N ASP A 344 15.41 -23.22 5.92
CA ASP A 344 15.88 -23.71 4.63
C ASP A 344 14.75 -24.31 3.78
N SER A 345 13.86 -25.08 4.41
CA SER A 345 12.69 -25.70 3.78
C SER A 345 11.52 -25.77 4.75
N VAL A 346 10.31 -25.57 4.24
CA VAL A 346 9.07 -25.66 5.02
C VAL A 346 8.04 -26.48 4.23
N TYR A 347 7.21 -27.26 4.92
CA TYR A 347 6.13 -28.01 4.25
C TYR A 347 4.81 -27.25 4.27
N ALA A 348 4.38 -26.79 5.45
CA ALA A 348 3.14 -26.05 5.63
C ALA A 348 3.29 -24.86 6.57
N VAL A 349 2.59 -23.76 6.28
CA VAL A 349 2.52 -22.57 7.14
C VAL A 349 1.06 -22.23 7.40
N ILE A 350 0.68 -22.12 8.67
CA ILE A 350 -0.68 -21.77 9.10
C ILE A 350 -0.60 -20.55 9.99
N PHE A 351 -1.36 -19.49 9.68
CA PHE A 351 -1.25 -18.27 10.46
C PHE A 351 -2.52 -17.42 10.51
N ASP A 352 -2.67 -16.70 11.61
CA ASP A 352 -3.80 -15.81 11.84
C ASP A 352 -3.56 -14.42 11.24
N GLY A 353 -3.68 -14.33 9.92
CA GLY A 353 -3.45 -13.09 9.18
C GLY A 353 -3.93 -13.12 7.73
N ILE A 354 -3.71 -12.01 7.03
CA ILE A 354 -4.05 -11.86 5.61
C ILE A 354 -2.94 -12.48 4.76
N ILE A 355 -3.31 -13.35 3.83
CA ILE A 355 -2.38 -13.89 2.85
C ILE A 355 -2.09 -12.80 1.82
N THR A 356 -0.88 -12.24 1.90
CA THR A 356 -0.39 -11.20 0.96
C THR A 356 0.65 -11.80 0.02
N GLN A 357 0.88 -11.18 -1.15
CA GLN A 357 1.90 -11.64 -2.12
C GLN A 357 3.28 -11.81 -1.46
N ARG A 358 3.64 -10.96 -0.50
CA ARG A 358 4.91 -11.04 0.23
C ARG A 358 5.06 -12.35 1.04
N ILE A 359 3.97 -12.86 1.60
CA ILE A 359 3.97 -14.12 2.36
C ILE A 359 3.97 -15.31 1.40
N VAL A 360 3.19 -15.23 0.32
CA VAL A 360 3.17 -16.23 -0.76
C VAL A 360 4.58 -16.43 -1.34
N ASP A 361 5.26 -15.34 -1.71
CA ASP A 361 6.61 -15.40 -2.27
C ASP A 361 7.63 -15.96 -1.26
N ALA A 362 7.51 -15.58 0.02
CA ALA A 362 8.40 -16.06 1.08
C ALA A 362 8.22 -17.57 1.33
N ALA A 363 6.98 -18.04 1.42
CA ALA A 363 6.66 -19.45 1.58
C ALA A 363 7.11 -20.28 0.36
N TYR A 364 6.83 -19.78 -0.85
CA TYR A 364 7.24 -20.44 -2.09
C TYR A 364 8.76 -20.54 -2.24
N SER A 365 9.51 -19.50 -1.83
CA SER A 365 10.98 -19.51 -1.86
C SER A 365 11.61 -20.57 -0.96
N LYS A 366 10.83 -21.20 -0.08
CA LYS A 366 11.23 -22.25 0.86
C LYS A 366 10.50 -23.57 0.61
N ASP A 367 10.03 -23.76 -0.64
CA ASP A 367 9.39 -24.99 -1.14
C ASP A 367 8.13 -25.42 -0.37
N ALA A 368 7.44 -24.48 0.30
CA ALA A 368 6.18 -24.76 0.96
C ALA A 368 5.14 -25.32 -0.01
N LYS A 369 4.42 -26.35 0.43
CA LYS A 369 3.33 -27.00 -0.32
C LYS A 369 1.98 -26.42 0.06
N ILE A 370 1.83 -25.99 1.31
CA ILE A 370 0.55 -25.55 1.87
C ILE A 370 0.73 -24.23 2.61
N LEU A 371 -0.11 -23.25 2.30
CA LEU A 371 -0.18 -21.97 2.99
C LEU A 371 -1.62 -21.70 3.41
N VAL A 372 -1.85 -21.61 4.72
CA VAL A 372 -3.16 -21.34 5.30
C VAL A 372 -3.15 -20.01 6.05
N GLY A 373 -4.10 -19.14 5.73
CA GLY A 373 -4.29 -17.86 6.43
C GLY A 373 -5.74 -17.61 6.82
N ALA A 374 -5.99 -16.57 7.62
CA ALA A 374 -7.34 -16.21 8.02
C ALA A 374 -8.21 -15.76 6.82
N ARG A 375 -7.61 -15.05 5.86
CA ARG A 375 -8.25 -14.65 4.59
C ARG A 375 -7.24 -14.42 3.49
N ILE A 376 -7.65 -14.63 2.24
CA ILE A 376 -6.85 -14.31 1.05
C ILE A 376 -6.95 -12.80 0.76
N GLY A 377 -5.81 -12.12 0.63
CA GLY A 377 -5.72 -10.71 0.21
C GLY A 377 -5.34 -10.57 -1.28
N ASP A 378 -4.72 -9.45 -1.66
CA ASP A 378 -4.31 -9.15 -3.06
C ASP A 378 -3.10 -10.00 -3.53
N ALA A 379 -3.21 -11.32 -3.47
CA ALA A 379 -2.24 -12.25 -4.05
C ALA A 379 -2.56 -12.42 -5.55
N THR A 380 -1.79 -11.76 -6.41
CA THR A 380 -2.01 -11.71 -7.86
C THR A 380 -1.27 -12.80 -8.62
N ARG A 381 -0.29 -13.46 -7.98
CA ARG A 381 0.49 -14.54 -8.59
C ARG A 381 0.60 -15.74 -7.65
N ILE A 382 -0.14 -16.79 -7.96
CA ILE A 382 -0.15 -18.06 -7.21
C ILE A 382 0.74 -19.05 -7.95
N PRO A 383 1.84 -19.55 -7.35
CA PRO A 383 2.67 -20.58 -7.96
C PRO A 383 1.93 -21.92 -8.06
N GLU A 384 2.05 -22.64 -9.19
CA GLU A 384 1.36 -23.92 -9.45
C GLU A 384 1.60 -25.02 -8.40
N LYS A 385 2.68 -24.91 -7.62
CA LYS A 385 3.10 -25.92 -6.61
C LYS A 385 2.74 -25.56 -5.17
N LEU A 386 2.05 -24.43 -4.94
CA LEU A 386 1.67 -23.96 -3.62
C LEU A 386 0.15 -23.91 -3.49
N VAL A 387 -0.40 -24.74 -2.61
CA VAL A 387 -1.82 -24.73 -2.25
C VAL A 387 -2.05 -23.62 -1.24
N ILE A 388 -2.92 -22.66 -1.58
CA ILE A 388 -3.28 -21.54 -0.71
C ILE A 388 -4.73 -21.73 -0.27
N LEU A 389 -4.95 -21.76 1.05
CA LEU A 389 -6.27 -21.93 1.65
C LEU A 389 -6.53 -20.82 2.66
N SER A 390 -7.78 -20.38 2.74
CA SER A 390 -8.27 -19.56 3.84
C SER A 390 -8.91 -20.42 4.92
N TYR A 391 -9.14 -19.85 6.10
CA TYR A 391 -9.93 -20.53 7.13
C TYR A 391 -11.34 -20.86 6.65
N LYS A 392 -11.92 -20.11 5.71
CA LYS A 392 -13.22 -20.42 5.12
C LYS A 392 -13.19 -21.71 4.31
N ASP A 393 -12.10 -21.93 3.57
CA ASP A 393 -11.92 -23.10 2.72
C ASP A 393 -11.72 -24.39 3.53
N ILE A 394 -11.22 -24.26 4.78
CA ILE A 394 -10.94 -25.39 5.68
C ILE A 394 -12.09 -25.64 6.67
N LEU A 395 -12.69 -24.58 7.22
CA LEU A 395 -13.71 -24.68 8.27
C LEU A 395 -15.14 -24.61 7.72
N GLY A 396 -15.33 -24.31 6.42
CA GLY A 396 -16.63 -24.28 5.76
C GLY A 396 -17.59 -23.19 6.26
N GLN A 397 -17.07 -22.07 6.80
CA GLN A 397 -17.84 -20.95 7.36
C GLN A 397 -17.54 -19.60 6.70
#